data_AF-A0A951SGS8-F1
#
_entry.id   AF-A0A951SGS8-F1
#
_cell.length_a   1.000
_cell.length_b   1.000
_cell.length_c   1.000
_cell.angle_alpha   90.00
_cell.angle_beta   90.00
_cell.angle_gamma   90.00
#
_symmetry.space_group_name_H-M   'P 1'
#
loop_
_entity.id
_entity.type
_entity.pdbx_description
1 polymer ?
#
loop_
_entity_poly.entity_id
_entity_poly.type
_entity_poly.pdbx_seq_one_letter_code
_entity_poly.pdbx_strand_id
1 'polypeptide(L)'
;HAELSPQETFDLVKTLKQDYEVSEVEIDGQISILTRRSEPDANGNVRILPNYAAIIIAGPKQPFSEKDKFIIDQYIMYGGKVLWLIDPVLATMDSLQMNESTVGVDLPLNLDDQLFKYGIRLNKALVMDMNSASIPLRTGQISGQAQIEFFRWPYFPLLQPASSHPVVRNMNSLKADFVSPAVSVETVNVKKTPLLKTSDYSKVAGTPALISLAMLRENPDPRQYTSGSQNVAWLLEGEFESLFANRIPPEIADSKEIGFQEHSKKTAMIVVADGDIARNQFHVPQGYPLPLGFDQYTRRTYGNKDFMLNAISYLADETQLVSIRSRELKNRMLDPAKLKDNTIFWQILNIGLPLVFIAITGLTLIVVRRRKYAHKSSTRFQPHEK
;
A
#
# COMPACT_ATOMS: atom_id res chain seq x y z
N HIS A 1 10.63 15.87 11.56
CA HIS A 1 9.34 15.75 12.30
C HIS A 1 9.13 14.36 12.94
N ALA A 2 10.16 13.83 13.62
CA ALA A 2 10.16 12.45 14.16
C ALA A 2 9.67 11.40 13.15
N GLU A 3 10.16 11.52 11.91
CA GLU A 3 9.87 10.62 10.80
C GLU A 3 10.48 9.22 11.02
N LEU A 4 10.23 8.29 10.10
CA LEU A 4 10.84 6.96 10.14
C LEU A 4 12.36 7.05 10.30
N SER A 5 12.90 6.26 11.23
CA SER A 5 14.32 6.24 11.53
C SER A 5 15.16 5.71 10.37
N PRO A 6 16.48 5.99 10.34
CA PRO A 6 17.37 5.45 9.33
C PRO A 6 17.41 3.90 9.30
N GLN A 7 17.10 3.26 10.43
CA GLN A 7 17.00 1.80 10.50
C GLN A 7 15.70 1.27 9.86
N GLU A 8 14.59 2.01 10.02
CA GLU A 8 13.29 1.68 9.45
C GLU A 8 13.25 1.89 7.94
N THR A 9 14.06 2.81 7.39
CA THR A 9 14.14 3.09 5.94
C THR A 9 15.41 2.57 5.29
N PHE A 10 16.20 1.75 6.01
CA PHE A 10 17.54 1.32 5.62
C PHE A 10 17.62 0.74 4.21
N ASP A 11 16.76 -0.24 3.88
CA ASP A 11 16.80 -0.87 2.56
C ASP A 11 16.38 0.08 1.43
N LEU A 12 15.42 0.97 1.70
CA LEU A 12 14.99 1.99 0.75
C LEU A 12 16.13 2.94 0.44
N VAL A 13 16.71 3.57 1.46
CA VAL A 13 17.81 4.54 1.32
C VAL A 13 19.02 3.88 0.67
N LYS A 14 19.38 2.66 1.08
CA LYS A 14 20.47 1.89 0.47
C LYS A 14 20.25 1.65 -1.02
N THR A 15 19.01 1.37 -1.42
CA THR A 15 18.68 1.12 -2.83
C THR A 15 18.69 2.42 -3.63
N LEU A 16 18.13 3.50 -3.09
CA LEU A 16 18.11 4.80 -3.76
C LEU A 16 19.52 5.36 -3.97
N LYS A 17 20.45 5.15 -3.03
CA LYS A 17 21.86 5.55 -3.15
C LYS A 17 22.62 4.90 -4.32
N GLN A 18 22.02 3.93 -5.01
CA GLN A 18 22.60 3.35 -6.23
C GLN A 18 22.44 4.29 -7.44
N ASP A 19 21.33 5.03 -7.48
CA ASP A 19 20.93 5.85 -8.64
C ASP A 19 20.87 7.37 -8.30
N TYR A 20 20.76 7.72 -7.01
CA TYR A 20 20.55 9.10 -6.53
C TYR A 20 21.52 9.49 -5.41
N GLU A 21 21.79 10.80 -5.29
CA GLU A 21 22.36 11.37 -4.07
C GLU A 21 21.24 11.55 -3.04
N VAL A 22 21.33 10.82 -1.93
CA VAL A 22 20.29 10.81 -0.89
C VAL A 22 20.85 11.40 0.40
N SER A 23 20.20 12.45 0.88
CA SER A 23 20.54 13.17 2.11
C SER A 23 19.33 13.19 3.05
N GLU A 24 19.60 13.02 4.35
CA GLU A 24 18.62 13.32 5.39
C GLU A 24 18.70 14.82 5.70
N VAL A 25 17.54 15.46 5.83
CA VAL A 25 17.43 16.91 5.96
C VAL A 25 16.54 17.23 7.15
N GLU A 26 17.01 18.11 8.01
CA GLU A 26 16.22 18.68 9.09
C GLU A 26 15.82 20.11 8.69
N ILE A 27 14.51 20.35 8.56
CA ILE A 27 14.01 21.66 8.15
C ILE A 27 14.26 22.69 9.26
N ASP A 28 13.78 22.43 10.49
CA ASP A 28 13.95 23.29 11.68
C ASP A 28 13.82 24.80 11.39
N GLY A 29 12.85 25.16 10.54
CA GLY A 29 12.64 26.54 10.12
C GLY A 29 13.77 27.17 9.29
N GLN A 30 14.71 26.41 8.75
CA GLN A 30 15.83 26.94 7.95
C GLN A 30 15.35 27.25 6.53
N ILE A 31 15.14 28.53 6.22
CA ILE A 31 14.51 28.99 4.97
C ILE A 31 15.23 28.48 3.72
N SER A 32 16.56 28.43 3.75
CA SER A 32 17.39 28.06 2.59
C SER A 32 17.68 26.56 2.48
N ILE A 33 17.06 25.72 3.31
CA ILE A 33 17.40 24.29 3.35
C ILE A 33 16.93 23.54 2.10
N LEU A 34 15.74 23.87 1.60
CA LEU A 34 15.16 23.23 0.41
C LEU A 34 15.37 23.99 -0.89
N THR A 35 15.73 25.28 -0.80
CA THR A 35 15.91 26.14 -1.97
C THR A 35 17.17 26.98 -1.85
N ARG A 36 17.83 27.24 -2.99
CA ARG A 36 18.98 28.12 -3.09
C ARG A 36 18.76 29.22 -4.10
N ARG A 37 19.51 30.31 -3.93
CA ARG A 37 19.62 31.36 -4.92
C ARG A 37 20.71 30.99 -5.93
N SER A 38 20.43 31.19 -7.21
CA SER A 38 21.42 31.07 -8.28
C SER A 38 22.43 32.20 -8.19
N GLU A 39 23.57 32.01 -8.83
CA GLU A 39 24.42 33.15 -9.17
C GLU A 39 23.65 34.12 -10.07
N PRO A 40 23.92 35.43 -9.99
CA PRO A 40 23.30 36.42 -10.87
C PRO A 40 23.61 36.09 -12.33
N ASP A 41 22.58 36.11 -13.19
CA ASP A 41 22.79 35.99 -14.63
C ASP A 41 23.51 37.23 -15.21
N ALA A 42 23.78 37.24 -16.52
CA ALA A 42 24.45 38.36 -17.19
C ALA A 42 23.70 39.71 -17.05
N ASN A 43 22.42 39.69 -16.67
CA ASN A 43 21.59 40.86 -16.41
C ASN A 43 21.45 41.17 -14.90
N GLY A 44 22.14 40.44 -14.03
CA GLY A 44 22.10 40.58 -12.58
C GLY A 44 20.88 39.91 -11.92
N ASN A 45 20.10 39.10 -12.64
CA ASN A 45 18.92 38.46 -12.06
C ASN A 45 19.30 37.19 -11.28
N VAL A 46 18.77 37.07 -10.07
CA VAL A 46 18.90 35.89 -9.22
C VAL A 46 17.63 35.05 -9.31
N ARG A 47 17.78 33.75 -9.53
CA ARG A 47 16.66 32.78 -9.54
C ARG A 47 16.70 31.96 -8.26
N ILE A 48 15.54 31.66 -7.69
CA ILE A 48 15.43 30.67 -6.62
C ILE A 48 15.15 29.31 -7.26
N LEU A 49 15.95 28.33 -6.87
CA LEU A 49 15.96 26.97 -7.42
C LEU A 49 15.82 25.95 -6.28
N PRO A 50 15.04 24.87 -6.48
CA PRO A 50 15.04 23.72 -5.58
C PRO A 50 16.44 23.13 -5.41
N ASN A 51 16.81 22.76 -4.19
CA ASN A 51 18.07 22.06 -3.87
C ASN A 51 17.97 20.56 -4.21
N TYR A 52 16.76 20.00 -4.12
CA TYR A 52 16.48 18.58 -4.30
C TYR A 52 15.50 18.37 -5.44
N ALA A 53 15.74 17.35 -6.26
CA ALA A 53 14.82 16.97 -7.36
C ALA A 53 13.45 16.50 -6.83
N ALA A 54 13.46 15.79 -5.70
CA ALA A 54 12.27 15.44 -4.93
C ALA A 54 12.64 15.31 -3.46
N ILE A 55 11.68 15.56 -2.57
CA ILE A 55 11.78 15.27 -1.14
C ILE A 55 10.76 14.20 -0.73
N ILE A 56 11.08 13.43 0.30
CA ILE A 56 10.20 12.42 0.87
C ILE A 56 9.91 12.83 2.31
N ILE A 57 8.64 12.91 2.67
CA ILE A 57 8.19 13.11 4.05
C ILE A 57 7.66 11.76 4.52
N ALA A 58 8.44 11.06 5.35
CA ALA A 58 8.29 9.65 5.63
C ALA A 58 7.71 9.38 7.03
N GLY A 59 6.39 9.24 7.14
CA GLY A 59 5.70 8.89 8.39
C GLY A 59 5.99 9.86 9.54
N PRO A 60 5.77 11.18 9.37
CA PRO A 60 6.01 12.14 10.44
C PRO A 60 5.10 11.86 11.64
N LYS A 61 5.64 12.03 12.85
CA LYS A 61 4.94 11.74 14.12
C LYS A 61 4.64 12.99 14.95
N GLN A 62 5.11 14.15 14.49
CA GLN A 62 4.97 15.43 15.17
C GLN A 62 4.32 16.48 14.27
N PRO A 63 3.58 17.45 14.85
CA PRO A 63 2.98 18.54 14.09
C PRO A 63 4.04 19.39 13.39
N PHE A 64 3.72 19.84 12.18
CA PHE A 64 4.54 20.77 11.41
C PHE A 64 4.30 22.20 11.90
N SER A 65 5.38 22.97 12.08
CA SER A 65 5.27 24.40 12.36
C SER A 65 4.83 25.16 11.09
N GLU A 66 4.21 26.33 11.25
CA GLU A 66 3.87 27.18 10.09
C GLU A 66 5.11 27.58 9.28
N LYS A 67 6.27 27.68 9.93
CA LYS A 67 7.54 27.95 9.27
C LYS A 67 8.00 26.79 8.39
N ASP A 68 7.91 25.55 8.88
CA ASP A 68 8.26 24.36 8.09
C ASP A 68 7.27 24.15 6.94
N LYS A 69 5.98 24.37 7.19
CA LYS A 69 4.94 24.37 6.14
C LYS A 69 5.26 25.38 5.05
N PHE A 70 5.66 26.60 5.43
CA PHE A 70 6.07 27.65 4.48
C PHE A 70 7.29 27.23 3.66
N ILE A 71 8.29 26.62 4.28
CA ILE A 71 9.49 26.16 3.57
C ILE A 71 9.15 25.07 2.53
N ILE A 72 8.32 24.10 2.91
CA ILE A 72 7.86 23.04 1.99
C ILE A 72 6.95 23.63 0.89
N ASP A 73 6.05 24.55 1.25
CA ASP A 73 5.18 25.26 0.32
C ASP A 73 5.99 25.98 -0.75
N GLN A 74 6.96 26.81 -0.35
CA GLN A 74 7.79 27.55 -1.30
C GLN A 74 8.69 26.64 -2.13
N TYR A 75 9.20 25.54 -1.56
CA TYR A 75 9.88 24.51 -2.34
C TYR A 75 9.00 23.98 -3.49
N ILE A 76 7.73 23.66 -3.21
CA ILE A 76 6.74 23.26 -4.23
C ILE A 76 6.49 24.40 -5.21
N MET A 77 6.32 25.64 -4.75
CA MET A 77 6.07 26.79 -5.62
C MET A 77 7.20 26.99 -6.64
N TYR A 78 8.44 26.75 -6.22
CA TYR A 78 9.60 26.82 -7.10
C TYR A 78 9.77 25.64 -8.07
N GLY A 79 8.85 24.68 -8.07
CA GLY A 79 8.85 23.50 -8.93
C GLY A 79 9.39 22.23 -8.27
N GLY A 80 9.61 22.28 -6.96
CA GLY A 80 9.99 21.12 -6.17
C GLY A 80 8.87 20.07 -6.13
N LYS A 81 9.24 18.80 -5.95
CA LYS A 81 8.34 17.65 -5.99
C LYS A 81 8.38 16.91 -4.66
N VAL A 82 7.23 16.41 -4.22
CA VAL A 82 7.10 15.85 -2.87
C VAL A 82 6.41 14.49 -2.89
N LEU A 83 7.00 13.52 -2.20
CA LEU A 83 6.34 12.28 -1.84
C LEU A 83 5.94 12.34 -0.36
N TRP A 84 4.64 12.45 -0.11
CA TRP A 84 4.04 12.46 1.22
C TRP A 84 3.62 11.05 1.62
N LEU A 85 4.22 10.51 2.68
CA LEU A 85 3.81 9.26 3.31
C LEU A 85 3.31 9.60 4.72
N ILE A 86 2.00 9.70 4.88
CA ILE A 86 1.39 10.32 6.05
C ILE A 86 0.41 9.37 6.70
N ASP A 87 0.58 9.12 7.99
CA ASP A 87 -0.39 8.40 8.83
C ASP A 87 -1.39 9.40 9.42
N PRO A 88 -2.68 9.39 9.01
CA PRO A 88 -3.67 10.30 9.59
C PRO A 88 -4.14 9.85 10.97
N VAL A 89 -3.95 8.56 11.29
CA VAL A 89 -4.38 7.91 12.54
C VAL A 89 -3.18 7.24 13.19
N LEU A 90 -2.97 7.50 14.47
CA LEU A 90 -1.98 6.81 15.28
C LEU A 90 -2.51 5.42 15.68
N ALA A 91 -1.98 4.38 15.05
CA ALA A 91 -2.20 2.99 15.41
C ALA A 91 -0.94 2.17 15.15
N THR A 92 -0.50 1.36 16.12
CA THR A 92 0.72 0.55 15.99
C THR A 92 0.49 -0.88 16.46
N MET A 93 1.24 -1.82 15.87
CA MET A 93 1.19 -3.23 16.27
C MET A 93 1.83 -3.46 17.65
N ASP A 94 2.83 -2.65 18.02
CA ASP A 94 3.51 -2.77 19.31
C ASP A 94 2.54 -2.58 20.48
N SER A 95 1.63 -1.61 20.39
CA SER A 95 0.58 -1.41 21.41
C SER A 95 -0.37 -2.62 21.52
N LEU A 96 -0.69 -3.27 20.39
CA LEU A 96 -1.55 -4.45 20.36
C LEU A 96 -0.87 -5.68 20.97
N GLN A 97 0.43 -5.83 20.78
CA GLN A 97 1.19 -6.95 21.36
C GLN A 97 1.24 -6.88 22.89
N MET A 98 1.20 -5.67 23.47
CA MET A 98 1.24 -5.49 24.92
C MET A 98 -0.14 -5.65 25.59
N ASN A 99 -1.22 -5.16 24.97
CA ASN A 99 -2.52 -5.00 25.64
C ASN A 99 -3.70 -5.73 24.96
N GLU A 100 -3.45 -6.56 23.94
CA GLU A 100 -4.45 -7.26 23.07
C GLU A 100 -5.48 -6.33 22.37
N SER A 101 -5.51 -5.06 22.72
CA SER A 101 -6.33 -4.00 22.15
C SER A 101 -5.65 -2.64 22.29
N THR A 102 -5.97 -1.73 21.37
CA THR A 102 -5.54 -0.33 21.39
C THR A 102 -6.64 0.54 20.77
N VAL A 103 -6.53 1.85 20.96
CA VAL A 103 -7.44 2.82 20.34
C VAL A 103 -6.67 3.59 19.27
N GLY A 104 -7.11 3.49 18.02
CA GLY A 104 -6.65 4.33 16.94
C GLY A 104 -7.22 5.74 17.10
N VAL A 105 -6.36 6.75 17.19
CA VAL A 105 -6.74 8.15 17.41
C VAL A 105 -6.14 9.04 16.33
N ASP A 106 -6.74 10.20 16.09
CA ASP A 106 -6.24 11.19 15.13
C ASP A 106 -4.80 11.57 15.45
N LEU A 107 -3.95 11.60 14.43
CA LEU A 107 -2.59 12.15 14.54
C LEU A 107 -2.59 13.59 14.01
N PRO A 108 -2.56 14.62 14.89
CA PRO A 108 -2.65 16.02 14.49
C PRO A 108 -1.31 16.52 13.97
N LEU A 109 -1.04 16.31 12.68
CA LEU A 109 0.21 16.70 12.04
C LEU A 109 0.26 18.16 11.56
N ASN A 110 -0.86 18.89 11.64
CA ASN A 110 -1.00 20.25 11.09
C ASN A 110 -0.73 20.33 9.56
N LEU A 111 -1.06 19.28 8.82
CA LEU A 111 -0.92 19.23 7.34
C LEU A 111 -2.27 19.20 6.61
N ASP A 112 -3.37 19.07 7.33
CA ASP A 112 -4.71 18.90 6.76
C ASP A 112 -5.10 20.09 5.87
N ASP A 113 -4.80 21.32 6.28
CA ASP A 113 -5.06 22.54 5.50
C ASP A 113 -4.18 22.65 4.24
N GLN A 114 -2.90 22.31 4.37
CA GLN A 114 -1.93 22.36 3.28
C GLN A 114 -2.26 21.35 2.19
N LEU A 115 -2.46 20.07 2.56
CA LEU A 115 -2.84 19.03 1.62
C LEU A 115 -4.22 19.29 1.00
N PHE A 116 -5.16 19.82 1.78
CA PHE A 116 -6.49 20.19 1.27
C PHE A 116 -6.39 21.28 0.20
N LYS A 117 -5.57 22.32 0.44
CA LYS A 117 -5.30 23.39 -0.55
C LYS A 117 -4.69 22.83 -1.83
N TYR A 118 -3.81 21.84 -1.74
CA TYR A 118 -3.23 21.18 -2.92
C TYR A 118 -4.18 20.21 -3.62
N GLY A 119 -5.26 19.78 -2.95
CA GLY A 119 -6.36 19.04 -3.55
C GLY A 119 -6.53 17.60 -3.05
N ILE A 120 -6.00 17.26 -1.88
CA ILE A 120 -6.20 15.95 -1.23
C ILE A 120 -6.63 16.14 0.23
N ARG A 121 -7.61 15.35 0.65
CA ARG A 121 -8.01 15.22 2.06
C ARG A 121 -7.70 13.81 2.55
N LEU A 122 -6.94 13.71 3.63
CA LEU A 122 -6.70 12.46 4.33
C LEU A 122 -7.79 12.26 5.38
N ASN A 123 -8.56 11.17 5.28
CA ASN A 123 -9.61 10.90 6.26
C ASN A 123 -8.98 10.37 7.54
N LYS A 124 -9.44 10.86 8.70
CA LYS A 124 -9.07 10.33 10.02
C LYS A 124 -9.89 9.06 10.30
N ALA A 125 -9.59 7.99 9.58
CA ALA A 125 -10.30 6.73 9.66
C ALA A 125 -9.42 5.60 9.13
N LEU A 126 -9.50 4.43 9.74
CA LEU A 126 -8.75 3.25 9.33
C LEU A 126 -9.54 2.43 8.32
N VAL A 127 -8.86 1.86 7.32
CA VAL A 127 -9.48 0.90 6.39
C VAL A 127 -9.23 -0.52 6.88
N MET A 128 -10.31 -1.27 7.08
CA MET A 128 -10.30 -2.71 7.20
C MET A 128 -10.61 -3.36 5.85
N ASP A 129 -9.87 -4.38 5.44
CA ASP A 129 -10.09 -5.11 4.19
C ASP A 129 -10.10 -6.63 4.42
N MET A 130 -11.00 -7.33 3.74
CA MET A 130 -11.02 -8.80 3.70
C MET A 130 -9.79 -9.39 2.99
N ASN A 131 -9.22 -8.62 2.06
CA ASN A 131 -7.97 -8.93 1.38
C ASN A 131 -6.82 -8.22 2.10
N SER A 132 -6.26 -8.92 3.08
CA SER A 132 -5.25 -8.40 4.00
C SER A 132 -4.11 -9.39 4.25
N ALA A 133 -2.99 -8.87 4.72
CA ALA A 133 -1.84 -9.65 5.15
C ALA A 133 -2.15 -10.43 6.44
N SER A 134 -1.43 -11.53 6.66
CA SER A 134 -1.55 -12.32 7.88
C SER A 134 -0.56 -11.87 8.95
N ILE A 135 -0.97 -11.94 10.21
CA ILE A 135 -0.10 -11.76 11.39
C ILE A 135 0.07 -13.08 12.14
N PRO A 136 1.26 -13.34 12.73
CA PRO A 136 1.46 -14.47 13.63
C PRO A 136 0.81 -14.20 14.98
N LEU A 137 0.03 -15.14 15.49
CA LEU A 137 -0.47 -15.13 16.86
C LEU A 137 -0.11 -16.45 17.57
N ARG A 138 0.22 -16.34 18.86
CA ARG A 138 0.47 -17.50 19.71
C ARG A 138 -0.86 -18.06 20.21
N THR A 139 -1.28 -19.22 19.69
CA THR A 139 -2.57 -19.86 20.03
C THR A 139 -2.46 -20.89 21.15
N GLY A 140 -1.24 -21.31 21.51
CA GLY A 140 -1.02 -22.26 22.60
C GLY A 140 0.43 -22.69 22.77
N GLN A 141 0.62 -23.82 23.42
CA GLN A 141 1.90 -24.53 23.52
C GLN A 141 1.69 -26.02 23.34
N ILE A 142 2.51 -26.64 22.48
CA ILE A 142 2.60 -28.10 22.34
C ILE A 142 4.03 -28.50 22.70
N SER A 143 4.17 -29.40 23.68
CA SER A 143 5.48 -29.93 24.10
C SER A 143 6.49 -28.83 24.47
N GLY A 144 6.03 -27.74 25.10
CA GLY A 144 6.86 -26.61 25.52
C GLY A 144 7.18 -25.58 24.43
N GLN A 145 6.86 -25.86 23.15
CA GLN A 145 7.03 -24.91 22.06
C GLN A 145 5.74 -24.11 21.83
N ALA A 146 5.87 -22.81 21.60
CA ALA A 146 4.75 -21.96 21.25
C ALA A 146 4.15 -22.39 19.91
N GLN A 147 2.85 -22.67 19.90
CA GLN A 147 2.10 -22.87 18.67
C GLN A 147 1.76 -21.50 18.09
N ILE A 148 2.25 -21.25 16.87
CA ILE A 148 2.02 -20.00 16.14
C ILE A 148 1.09 -20.32 14.98
N GLU A 149 0.00 -19.57 14.89
CA GLU A 149 -0.94 -19.62 13.77
C GLU A 149 -1.05 -18.25 13.10
N PHE A 150 -1.40 -18.24 11.81
CA PHE A 150 -1.46 -17.04 11.00
C PHE A 150 -2.89 -16.65 10.72
N PHE A 151 -3.27 -15.45 11.16
CA PHE A 151 -4.61 -14.90 10.97
C PHE A 151 -4.55 -13.69 10.06
N ARG A 152 -5.49 -13.56 9.13
CA ARG A 152 -5.62 -12.35 8.29
C ARG A 152 -5.99 -11.17 9.17
N TRP A 153 -5.20 -10.12 9.14
CA TRP A 153 -5.41 -8.92 9.95
C TRP A 153 -6.06 -7.82 9.10
N PRO A 154 -7.36 -7.51 9.27
CA PRO A 154 -8.06 -6.61 8.36
C PRO A 154 -7.44 -5.21 8.23
N TYR A 155 -6.75 -4.74 9.26
CA TYR A 155 -6.06 -3.44 9.26
C TYR A 155 -4.75 -3.43 8.46
N PHE A 156 -4.29 -4.57 7.92
CA PHE A 156 -3.15 -4.66 7.00
C PHE A 156 -3.60 -4.98 5.57
N PRO A 157 -4.34 -4.10 4.90
CA PRO A 157 -4.87 -4.36 3.56
C PRO A 157 -3.76 -4.58 2.54
N LEU A 158 -4.02 -5.45 1.56
CA LEU A 158 -3.16 -5.62 0.39
C LEU A 158 -3.63 -4.70 -0.73
N LEU A 159 -2.93 -3.59 -0.91
CA LEU A 159 -3.26 -2.55 -1.87
C LEU A 159 -2.99 -2.99 -3.31
N GLN A 160 -3.81 -2.47 -4.22
CA GLN A 160 -3.74 -2.74 -5.65
C GLN A 160 -3.63 -1.44 -6.45
N PRO A 161 -3.09 -1.50 -7.69
CA PRO A 161 -3.12 -0.37 -8.60
C PRO A 161 -4.56 0.12 -8.85
N ALA A 162 -4.80 1.41 -8.63
CA ALA A 162 -6.07 2.07 -8.90
C ALA A 162 -6.17 2.60 -10.35
N SER A 163 -5.06 2.68 -11.06
CA SER A 163 -4.97 3.16 -12.44
C SER A 163 -3.88 2.42 -13.22
N SER A 164 -3.78 2.73 -14.52
CA SER A 164 -2.71 2.23 -15.41
C SER A 164 -1.46 3.13 -15.41
N HIS A 165 -1.32 4.03 -14.42
CA HIS A 165 -0.21 4.97 -14.35
C HIS A 165 1.14 4.23 -14.20
N PRO A 166 2.24 4.66 -14.86
CA PRO A 166 3.53 3.97 -14.79
C PRO A 166 4.05 3.71 -13.37
N VAL A 167 3.74 4.59 -12.42
CA VAL A 167 4.11 4.45 -11.00
C VAL A 167 3.60 3.15 -10.38
N VAL A 168 2.41 2.68 -10.80
CA VAL A 168 1.72 1.53 -10.18
C VAL A 168 1.41 0.39 -11.16
N ARG A 169 1.71 0.57 -12.45
CA ARG A 169 1.38 -0.43 -13.47
C ARG A 169 2.23 -1.69 -13.30
N ASN A 170 1.60 -2.85 -13.44
CA ASN A 170 2.24 -4.19 -13.41
C ASN A 170 2.99 -4.53 -12.11
N MET A 171 2.59 -3.94 -10.99
CA MET A 171 3.19 -4.24 -9.69
C MET A 171 2.45 -5.32 -8.92
N ASN A 172 3.19 -6.02 -8.07
CA ASN A 172 2.60 -6.87 -7.03
C ASN A 172 1.78 -6.02 -6.06
N SER A 173 0.84 -6.65 -5.34
CA SER A 173 0.14 -5.96 -4.25
C SER A 173 1.12 -5.43 -3.22
N LEU A 174 0.87 -4.22 -2.74
CA LEU A 174 1.62 -3.63 -1.63
C LEU A 174 0.94 -4.03 -0.33
N LYS A 175 1.71 -4.17 0.74
CA LYS A 175 1.17 -4.29 2.07
C LYS A 175 1.15 -2.90 2.71
N ALA A 176 0.00 -2.50 3.22
CA ALA A 176 -0.20 -1.31 4.02
C ALA A 176 -0.46 -1.69 5.47
N ASP A 177 -0.08 -0.84 6.42
CA ASP A 177 -0.27 -1.04 7.85
C ASP A 177 -1.10 0.13 8.41
N PHE A 178 -2.32 -0.15 8.87
CA PHE A 178 -3.24 0.88 9.42
C PHE A 178 -3.53 2.06 8.47
N VAL A 179 -3.57 1.81 7.16
CA VAL A 179 -3.86 2.83 6.15
C VAL A 179 -5.22 3.50 6.31
N SER A 180 -5.27 4.76 5.90
CA SER A 180 -6.49 5.58 5.87
C SER A 180 -6.97 5.88 4.44
N PRO A 181 -8.27 6.21 4.23
CA PRO A 181 -8.73 6.70 2.93
C PRO A 181 -8.16 8.08 2.59
N ALA A 182 -7.79 8.28 1.32
CA ALA A 182 -7.42 9.57 0.75
C ALA A 182 -8.43 9.96 -0.34
N VAL A 183 -8.98 11.17 -0.24
CA VAL A 183 -10.04 11.67 -1.13
C VAL A 183 -9.54 12.89 -1.89
N SER A 184 -9.80 12.93 -3.20
CA SER A 184 -9.54 14.10 -4.04
C SER A 184 -10.50 15.25 -3.71
N VAL A 185 -9.95 16.46 -3.65
CA VAL A 185 -10.68 17.72 -3.52
C VAL A 185 -10.59 18.46 -4.85
N GLU A 186 -11.63 19.21 -5.22
CA GLU A 186 -11.59 20.03 -6.42
C GLU A 186 -10.59 21.18 -6.27
N THR A 187 -9.70 21.32 -7.26
CA THR A 187 -8.76 22.44 -7.34
C THR A 187 -8.54 22.78 -8.81
N VAL A 188 -8.23 24.04 -9.09
CA VAL A 188 -7.98 24.56 -10.44
C VAL A 188 -6.58 24.14 -10.88
N ASN A 189 -6.41 23.79 -12.17
CA ASN A 189 -5.11 23.46 -12.79
C ASN A 189 -4.34 22.27 -12.20
N VAL A 190 -4.94 21.45 -11.32
CA VAL A 190 -4.31 20.24 -10.77
C VAL A 190 -5.07 18.98 -11.19
N LYS A 191 -4.42 18.17 -12.02
CA LYS A 191 -4.88 16.84 -12.41
C LYS A 191 -4.60 15.84 -11.28
N LYS A 192 -5.57 15.00 -10.96
CA LYS A 192 -5.49 14.03 -9.85
C LYS A 192 -5.69 12.62 -10.38
N THR A 193 -4.69 11.77 -10.21
CA THR A 193 -4.70 10.38 -10.68
C THR A 193 -4.62 9.44 -9.47
N PRO A 194 -5.61 8.56 -9.24
CA PRO A 194 -5.52 7.60 -8.14
C PRO A 194 -4.43 6.56 -8.44
N LEU A 195 -3.60 6.23 -7.46
CA LEU A 195 -2.48 5.30 -7.60
C LEU A 195 -2.77 3.96 -6.95
N LEU A 196 -3.18 3.97 -5.68
CA LEU A 196 -3.40 2.75 -4.89
C LEU A 196 -4.80 2.74 -4.29
N LYS A 197 -5.40 1.55 -4.26
CA LYS A 197 -6.69 1.30 -3.64
C LYS A 197 -6.75 -0.03 -2.91
N THR A 198 -7.67 -0.14 -1.97
CA THR A 198 -8.05 -1.41 -1.32
C THR A 198 -8.89 -2.28 -2.25
N SER A 199 -9.23 -3.50 -1.81
CA SER A 199 -10.21 -4.34 -2.50
C SER A 199 -11.61 -3.75 -2.41
N ASP A 200 -12.53 -4.29 -3.21
CA ASP A 200 -13.95 -3.90 -3.20
C ASP A 200 -14.65 -4.29 -1.88
N TYR A 201 -14.05 -5.18 -1.09
CA TYR A 201 -14.57 -5.67 0.20
C TYR A 201 -13.86 -4.98 1.37
N SER A 202 -14.06 -3.67 1.49
CA SER A 202 -13.51 -2.87 2.58
C SER A 202 -14.58 -2.34 3.55
N LYS A 203 -14.14 -1.97 4.74
CA LYS A 203 -14.92 -1.32 5.81
C LYS A 203 -14.09 -0.17 6.37
N VAL A 204 -14.66 1.02 6.42
CA VAL A 204 -14.00 2.20 7.02
C VAL A 204 -14.40 2.32 8.48
N ALA A 205 -13.42 2.44 9.38
CA ALA A 205 -13.61 2.68 10.80
C ALA A 205 -13.13 4.08 11.19
N GLY A 206 -14.08 4.97 11.49
CA GLY A 206 -13.78 6.31 11.98
C GLY A 206 -13.11 6.29 13.35
N THR A 207 -12.29 7.29 13.62
CA THR A 207 -11.65 7.50 14.93
C THR A 207 -12.62 8.15 15.93
N PRO A 208 -12.44 7.90 17.25
CA PRO A 208 -11.54 6.91 17.82
C PRO A 208 -11.99 5.47 17.48
N ALA A 209 -11.07 4.64 17.01
CA ALA A 209 -11.35 3.29 16.54
C ALA A 209 -10.80 2.26 17.54
N LEU A 210 -11.65 1.39 18.09
CA LEU A 210 -11.19 0.28 18.91
C LEU A 210 -10.59 -0.82 18.01
N ILE A 211 -9.31 -1.11 18.20
CA ILE A 211 -8.57 -2.14 17.48
C ILE A 211 -8.27 -3.26 18.47
N SER A 212 -8.70 -4.48 18.20
CA SER A 212 -8.48 -5.60 19.12
C SER A 212 -8.17 -6.89 18.40
N LEU A 213 -7.19 -7.64 18.91
CA LEU A 213 -6.86 -8.99 18.43
C LEU A 213 -8.01 -9.97 18.67
N ALA A 214 -8.92 -9.68 19.60
CA ALA A 214 -10.09 -10.52 19.86
C ALA A 214 -11.00 -10.65 18.63
N MET A 215 -11.00 -9.68 17.71
CA MET A 215 -11.78 -9.74 16.47
C MET A 215 -11.39 -10.92 15.57
N LEU A 216 -10.17 -11.46 15.73
CA LEU A 216 -9.68 -12.60 14.97
C LEU A 216 -10.22 -13.95 15.45
N ARG A 217 -10.91 -13.98 16.60
CA ARG A 217 -11.58 -15.18 17.11
C ARG A 217 -12.86 -15.50 16.33
N GLU A 218 -13.40 -14.50 15.63
CA GLU A 218 -14.61 -14.62 14.83
C GLU A 218 -14.29 -14.53 13.33
N ASN A 219 -15.05 -15.27 12.52
CA ASN A 219 -14.91 -15.16 11.08
C ASN A 219 -15.47 -13.81 10.60
N PRO A 220 -14.76 -13.06 9.74
CA PRO A 220 -15.26 -11.79 9.24
C PRO A 220 -16.55 -11.99 8.45
N ASP A 221 -17.57 -11.19 8.74
CA ASP A 221 -18.82 -11.17 7.99
C ASP A 221 -18.67 -10.26 6.75
N PRO A 222 -18.67 -10.81 5.51
CA PRO A 222 -18.52 -10.01 4.30
C PRO A 222 -19.55 -8.89 4.17
N ARG A 223 -20.73 -9.04 4.79
CA ARG A 223 -21.81 -8.04 4.78
C ARG A 223 -21.45 -6.77 5.54
N GLN A 224 -20.40 -6.79 6.37
CA GLN A 224 -19.87 -5.60 7.03
C GLN A 224 -18.84 -4.84 6.18
N TYR A 225 -18.37 -5.42 5.08
CA TYR A 225 -17.34 -4.88 4.21
C TYR A 225 -17.96 -4.32 2.92
N THR A 226 -18.79 -3.29 3.09
CA THR A 226 -19.63 -2.72 2.02
C THR A 226 -19.19 -1.33 1.57
N SER A 227 -18.05 -0.83 2.05
CA SER A 227 -17.57 0.52 1.72
C SER A 227 -17.02 0.64 0.28
N GLY A 228 -16.92 -0.47 -0.47
CA GLY A 228 -16.30 -0.50 -1.80
C GLY A 228 -14.78 -0.27 -1.73
N SER A 229 -14.12 -0.12 -2.88
CA SER A 229 -12.67 0.16 -2.89
C SER A 229 -12.36 1.58 -2.39
N GLN A 230 -11.47 1.70 -1.40
CA GLN A 230 -10.97 2.98 -0.90
C GLN A 230 -9.67 3.34 -1.62
N ASN A 231 -9.59 4.54 -2.19
CA ASN A 231 -8.32 5.08 -2.66
C ASN A 231 -7.48 5.51 -1.46
N VAL A 232 -6.19 5.21 -1.47
CA VAL A 232 -5.26 5.50 -0.37
C VAL A 232 -4.03 6.27 -0.83
N ALA A 233 -3.79 6.32 -2.15
CA ALA A 233 -2.71 7.12 -2.72
C ALA A 233 -3.14 7.83 -4.00
N TRP A 234 -2.63 9.05 -4.19
CA TRP A 234 -2.93 9.91 -5.33
C TRP A 234 -1.67 10.59 -5.85
N LEU A 235 -1.59 10.72 -7.17
CA LEU A 235 -0.66 11.60 -7.87
C LEU A 235 -1.39 12.89 -8.22
N LEU A 236 -0.80 14.03 -7.90
CA LEU A 236 -1.26 15.36 -8.29
C LEU A 236 -0.23 15.98 -9.22
N GLU A 237 -0.67 16.49 -10.37
CA GLU A 237 0.18 17.12 -11.37
C GLU A 237 -0.43 18.45 -11.81
N GLY A 238 0.38 19.52 -11.89
CA GLY A 238 -0.09 20.81 -12.40
C GLY A 238 0.53 22.00 -11.69
N GLU A 239 -0.23 23.08 -11.61
CA GLU A 239 0.13 24.31 -10.93
C GLU A 239 -0.67 24.42 -9.63
N PHE A 240 0.04 24.57 -8.52
CA PHE A 240 -0.53 24.62 -7.18
C PHE A 240 -0.59 26.07 -6.71
N GLU A 241 -1.60 26.38 -5.90
CA GLU A 241 -1.70 27.67 -5.20
C GLU A 241 -1.11 27.52 -3.80
N SER A 242 -0.24 28.44 -3.40
CA SER A 242 0.37 28.47 -2.09
C SER A 242 -0.68 28.52 -0.99
N LEU A 243 -0.44 27.78 0.10
CA LEU A 243 -1.25 27.89 1.32
C LEU A 243 -1.22 29.30 1.91
N PHE A 244 -0.12 30.02 1.69
CA PHE A 244 0.16 31.33 2.26
C PHE A 244 -0.25 32.48 1.34
N ALA A 245 -0.78 32.18 0.14
CA ALA A 245 -1.35 33.18 -0.75
C ALA A 245 -2.44 33.97 0.00
N ASN A 246 -2.36 35.30 -0.05
CA ASN A 246 -3.25 36.22 0.67
C ASN A 246 -3.26 36.08 2.21
N ARG A 247 -2.28 35.41 2.82
CA ARG A 247 -2.19 35.22 4.28
C ARG A 247 -0.93 35.82 4.90
N ILE A 248 -0.03 36.37 4.10
CA ILE A 248 1.21 36.98 4.57
C ILE A 248 1.20 38.50 4.35
N PRO A 249 1.87 39.28 5.23
CA PRO A 249 2.00 40.71 5.06
C PRO A 249 2.72 41.10 3.76
N PRO A 250 2.39 42.26 3.13
CA PRO A 250 3.06 42.74 1.92
C PRO A 250 4.58 42.83 2.06
N GLU A 251 5.09 43.14 3.26
CA GLU A 251 6.52 43.21 3.54
C GLU A 251 7.23 41.87 3.33
N ILE A 252 6.52 40.75 3.49
CA ILE A 252 7.02 39.40 3.24
C ILE A 252 6.77 38.99 1.79
N ALA A 253 5.57 39.28 1.28
CA ALA A 253 5.17 38.93 -0.09
C ALA A 253 6.04 39.61 -1.15
N ASP A 254 6.30 40.91 -0.99
CA ASP A 254 7.07 41.73 -1.93
C ASP A 254 8.58 41.69 -1.67
N SER A 255 9.02 41.01 -0.61
CA SER A 255 10.44 40.91 -0.28
C SER A 255 11.18 40.07 -1.31
N LYS A 256 12.09 40.73 -2.05
CA LYS A 256 13.03 40.06 -2.95
C LYS A 256 14.00 39.13 -2.23
N GLU A 257 14.19 39.27 -0.92
CA GLU A 257 15.06 38.44 -0.09
C GLU A 257 14.38 37.13 0.33
N ILE A 258 13.06 37.16 0.50
CA ILE A 258 12.27 35.96 0.78
C ILE A 258 11.94 35.27 -0.53
N GLY A 259 11.56 36.05 -1.55
CA GLY A 259 11.16 35.52 -2.84
C GLY A 259 9.92 34.64 -2.70
N PHE A 260 8.83 35.21 -2.22
CA PHE A 260 7.57 34.48 -2.12
C PHE A 260 6.95 34.24 -3.52
N GLN A 261 6.29 33.10 -3.70
CA GLN A 261 5.53 32.75 -4.89
C GLN A 261 4.13 32.29 -4.48
N GLU A 262 3.10 32.87 -5.09
CA GLU A 262 1.69 32.50 -4.86
C GLU A 262 1.27 31.26 -5.65
N HIS A 263 1.88 31.05 -6.82
CA HIS A 263 1.58 29.96 -7.71
C HIS A 263 2.83 29.19 -8.04
N SER A 264 2.69 27.86 -8.12
CA SER A 264 3.79 27.01 -8.46
C SER A 264 4.08 27.03 -9.96
N LYS A 265 5.34 26.78 -10.31
CA LYS A 265 5.64 26.18 -11.62
C LYS A 265 4.94 24.82 -11.72
N LYS A 266 4.76 24.32 -12.95
CA LYS A 266 4.27 22.95 -13.16
C LYS A 266 5.14 21.96 -12.40
N THR A 267 4.53 21.25 -11.45
CA THR A 267 5.20 20.27 -10.61
C THR A 267 4.25 19.10 -10.31
N ALA A 268 4.74 18.13 -9.56
CA ALA A 268 4.00 16.96 -9.15
C ALA A 268 4.25 16.61 -7.69
N MET A 269 3.25 16.01 -7.06
CA MET A 269 3.39 15.40 -5.74
C MET A 269 2.59 14.10 -5.66
N ILE A 270 3.08 13.16 -4.87
CA ILE A 270 2.36 11.92 -4.55
C ILE A 270 2.01 11.97 -3.08
N VAL A 271 0.75 11.67 -2.75
CA VAL A 271 0.27 11.59 -1.38
C VAL A 271 -0.22 10.17 -1.10
N VAL A 272 0.30 9.56 -0.04
CA VAL A 272 -0.07 8.23 0.44
C VAL A 272 -0.49 8.32 1.90
N ALA A 273 -1.66 7.79 2.21
CA ALA A 273 -2.26 7.81 3.54
C ALA A 273 -1.78 6.67 4.46
N ASP A 274 -0.49 6.33 4.32
CA ASP A 274 0.22 5.29 5.08
C ASP A 274 1.72 5.63 5.04
N GLY A 275 2.29 5.94 6.21
CA GLY A 275 3.72 6.20 6.42
C GLY A 275 4.57 4.93 6.39
N ASP A 276 3.97 3.80 6.74
CA ASP A 276 4.61 2.50 6.94
C ASP A 276 4.92 1.79 5.62
N ILE A 277 4.39 2.26 4.48
CA ILE A 277 4.73 1.74 3.14
C ILE A 277 6.25 1.77 2.88
N ALA A 278 6.98 2.71 3.47
CA ALA A 278 8.44 2.83 3.35
C ALA A 278 9.22 2.12 4.47
N ARG A 279 8.54 1.54 5.47
CA ARG A 279 9.19 0.88 6.61
C ARG A 279 9.59 -0.56 6.25
N ASN A 280 10.87 -0.88 6.42
CA ASN A 280 11.36 -2.26 6.40
C ASN A 280 11.10 -2.97 7.74
N GLN A 281 10.83 -4.27 7.67
CA GLN A 281 10.82 -5.11 8.86
C GLN A 281 12.25 -5.34 9.40
N PHE A 282 12.35 -5.73 10.66
CA PHE A 282 13.60 -6.19 11.27
C PHE A 282 13.55 -7.70 11.48
N HIS A 283 14.65 -8.39 11.20
CA HIS A 283 14.74 -9.83 11.41
C HIS A 283 14.65 -10.16 12.90
N VAL A 284 13.71 -11.03 13.27
CA VAL A 284 13.61 -11.54 14.63
C VAL A 284 14.31 -12.91 14.72
N PRO A 285 15.23 -13.14 15.67
CA PRO A 285 15.63 -12.28 16.82
C PRO A 285 16.83 -11.33 16.60
N GLN A 286 17.58 -11.42 15.51
CA GLN A 286 18.89 -10.76 15.34
C GLN A 286 18.85 -9.23 15.16
N GLY A 287 17.70 -8.64 14.85
CA GLY A 287 17.49 -7.19 14.81
C GLY A 287 18.01 -6.45 13.57
N TYR A 288 18.53 -7.13 12.56
CA TYR A 288 19.00 -6.46 11.33
C TYR A 288 17.84 -6.11 10.38
N PRO A 289 17.92 -5.01 9.63
CA PRO A 289 16.87 -4.60 8.69
C PRO A 289 16.74 -5.59 7.53
N LEU A 290 15.50 -5.90 7.16
CA LEU A 290 15.13 -6.77 6.04
C LEU A 290 14.88 -5.95 4.76
N PRO A 291 14.83 -6.59 3.59
CA PRO A 291 14.43 -5.91 2.36
C PRO A 291 13.05 -5.26 2.48
N LEU A 292 12.87 -4.05 1.95
CA LEU A 292 11.60 -3.35 1.98
C LEU A 292 10.52 -4.18 1.26
N GLY A 293 9.37 -4.34 1.91
CA GLY A 293 8.26 -5.16 1.42
C GLY A 293 8.42 -6.67 1.68
N PHE A 294 9.53 -7.14 2.25
CA PHE A 294 9.66 -8.54 2.67
C PHE A 294 8.99 -8.76 4.03
N ASP A 295 8.11 -9.77 4.10
CA ASP A 295 7.46 -10.21 5.32
C ASP A 295 8.08 -11.52 5.80
N GLN A 296 8.81 -11.48 6.91
CA GLN A 296 9.57 -12.62 7.41
C GLN A 296 8.69 -13.77 7.88
N TYR A 297 7.46 -13.46 8.29
CA TYR A 297 6.51 -14.43 8.85
C TYR A 297 5.89 -15.29 7.76
N THR A 298 5.42 -14.66 6.69
CA THR A 298 4.82 -15.35 5.54
C THR A 298 5.83 -15.70 4.45
N ARG A 299 7.09 -15.22 4.59
CA ARG A 299 8.16 -15.30 3.59
C ARG A 299 7.76 -14.76 2.22
N ARG A 300 6.87 -13.77 2.21
CA ARG A 300 6.32 -13.15 1.01
C ARG A 300 6.95 -11.78 0.81
N THR A 301 7.23 -11.44 -0.45
CA THR A 301 7.65 -10.09 -0.84
C THR A 301 6.48 -9.35 -1.51
N TYR A 302 6.18 -8.17 -1.01
CA TYR A 302 5.16 -7.25 -1.53
C TYR A 302 5.80 -6.17 -2.42
N GLY A 303 4.96 -5.46 -3.19
CA GLY A 303 5.40 -4.43 -4.14
C GLY A 303 5.85 -3.09 -3.53
N ASN A 304 6.01 -2.99 -2.21
CA ASN A 304 6.33 -1.73 -1.51
C ASN A 304 7.62 -1.10 -2.03
N LYS A 305 8.68 -1.90 -2.21
CA LYS A 305 9.96 -1.40 -2.73
C LYS A 305 9.82 -0.88 -4.16
N ASP A 306 9.18 -1.65 -5.03
CA ASP A 306 8.96 -1.26 -6.42
C ASP A 306 8.14 0.02 -6.52
N PHE A 307 7.11 0.18 -5.68
CA PHE A 307 6.31 1.40 -5.59
C PHE A 307 7.17 2.62 -5.27
N MET A 308 7.98 2.53 -4.21
CA MET A 308 8.81 3.65 -3.77
C MET A 308 9.82 4.05 -4.84
N LEU A 309 10.47 3.07 -5.48
CA LEU A 309 11.42 3.33 -6.56
C LEU A 309 10.73 3.97 -7.78
N ASN A 310 9.57 3.48 -8.17
CA ASN A 310 8.82 4.04 -9.30
C ASN A 310 8.28 5.44 -8.99
N ALA A 311 7.80 5.69 -7.77
CA ALA A 311 7.33 6.99 -7.33
C ALA A 311 8.48 8.01 -7.32
N ILE A 312 9.64 7.64 -6.78
CA ILE A 312 10.81 8.52 -6.72
C ILE A 312 11.37 8.76 -8.10
N SER A 313 11.51 7.74 -8.95
CA SER A 313 11.95 7.93 -10.34
C SER A 313 10.98 8.82 -11.12
N TYR A 314 9.67 8.63 -10.97
CA TYR A 314 8.70 9.49 -11.63
C TYR A 314 8.75 10.95 -11.16
N LEU A 315 9.04 11.18 -9.87
CA LEU A 315 9.19 12.54 -9.35
C LEU A 315 10.56 13.12 -9.71
N ALA A 316 11.66 12.44 -9.44
CA ALA A 316 13.01 12.96 -9.61
C ALA A 316 13.46 13.05 -11.08
N ASP A 317 13.09 12.09 -11.93
CA ASP A 317 13.57 12.01 -13.30
C ASP A 317 12.73 12.87 -14.25
N GLU A 318 13.38 13.72 -15.05
CA GLU A 318 12.71 14.55 -16.07
C GLU A 318 12.22 13.75 -17.29
N THR A 319 12.67 12.48 -17.41
CA THR A 319 12.31 11.60 -18.53
C THR A 319 11.23 10.61 -18.11
N GLN A 320 10.09 10.61 -18.83
CA GLN A 320 8.98 9.67 -18.67
C GLN A 320 9.34 8.23 -19.09
N LEU A 321 10.51 7.73 -18.70
CA LEU A 321 10.99 6.38 -19.02
C LEU A 321 10.90 5.46 -17.79
N VAL A 322 9.77 5.48 -17.07
CA VAL A 322 9.41 4.39 -16.14
C VAL A 322 8.86 3.18 -16.92
N SER A 323 9.52 2.86 -18.04
CA SER A 323 9.24 1.65 -18.82
C SER A 323 10.40 0.69 -18.62
N ILE A 324 10.07 -0.52 -18.17
CA ILE A 324 10.93 -1.71 -18.05
C ILE A 324 11.47 -1.94 -16.62
N ARG A 325 10.57 -2.30 -15.70
CA ARG A 325 10.80 -3.38 -14.73
C ARG A 325 9.53 -4.21 -14.58
N SER A 326 9.23 -5.05 -15.58
CA SER A 326 8.09 -5.96 -15.53
C SER A 326 8.54 -7.35 -15.08
N ARG A 327 8.14 -7.76 -13.88
CA ARG A 327 7.98 -9.19 -13.57
C ARG A 327 6.49 -9.44 -13.37
N GLU A 328 5.86 -10.04 -14.39
CA GLU A 328 4.46 -10.44 -14.30
C GLU A 328 4.31 -11.60 -13.32
N LEU A 329 3.63 -11.35 -12.20
CA LEU A 329 2.85 -12.37 -11.50
C LEU A 329 1.43 -11.82 -11.39
N LYS A 330 0.58 -12.14 -12.36
CA LYS A 330 -0.87 -11.91 -12.25
C LYS A 330 -1.40 -12.76 -11.10
N ASN A 331 -1.41 -12.21 -9.89
CA ASN A 331 -2.16 -12.80 -8.81
C ASN A 331 -3.65 -12.47 -9.07
N ARG A 332 -4.35 -13.36 -9.76
CA ARG A 332 -5.81 -13.26 -9.90
C ARG A 332 -6.40 -13.49 -8.52
N MET A 333 -6.91 -12.43 -7.92
CA MET A 333 -7.62 -12.56 -6.65
C MET A 333 -8.86 -13.44 -6.84
N LEU A 334 -9.01 -14.40 -5.93
CA LEU A 334 -10.22 -15.21 -5.84
C LEU A 334 -11.26 -14.40 -5.07
N ASP A 335 -12.45 -14.27 -5.64
CA ASP A 335 -13.57 -13.52 -5.07
C ASP A 335 -14.08 -14.22 -3.78
N PRO A 336 -13.88 -13.61 -2.58
CA PRO A 336 -14.17 -14.26 -1.31
C PRO A 336 -15.67 -14.47 -1.08
N ALA A 337 -16.54 -13.61 -1.63
CA ALA A 337 -17.98 -13.77 -1.52
C ALA A 337 -18.45 -15.01 -2.31
N LYS A 338 -17.96 -15.15 -3.56
CA LYS A 338 -18.26 -16.33 -4.39
C LYS A 338 -17.72 -17.63 -3.80
N LEU A 339 -16.60 -17.59 -3.08
CA LEU A 339 -16.09 -18.76 -2.38
C LEU A 339 -17.08 -19.21 -1.30
N LYS A 340 -17.53 -18.32 -0.42
CA LYS A 340 -18.44 -18.66 0.68
C LYS A 340 -19.75 -19.24 0.15
N ASP A 341 -20.35 -18.59 -0.85
CA ASP A 341 -21.66 -18.97 -1.39
C ASP A 341 -21.63 -20.25 -2.23
N ASN A 342 -20.51 -20.58 -2.88
CA ASN A 342 -20.40 -21.75 -3.77
C ASN A 342 -19.54 -22.88 -3.21
N THR A 343 -19.06 -22.80 -1.97
CA THR A 343 -18.21 -23.84 -1.36
C THR A 343 -18.82 -25.24 -1.48
N ILE A 344 -20.10 -25.39 -1.15
CA ILE A 344 -20.81 -26.68 -1.20
C ILE A 344 -20.91 -27.22 -2.64
N PHE A 345 -21.22 -26.34 -3.60
CA PHE A 345 -21.29 -26.73 -5.02
C PHE A 345 -19.94 -27.26 -5.52
N TRP A 346 -18.84 -26.53 -5.26
CA TRP A 346 -17.50 -26.93 -5.69
C TRP A 346 -17.00 -28.18 -4.98
N GLN A 347 -17.34 -28.37 -3.70
CA GLN A 347 -17.04 -29.61 -2.96
C GLN A 347 -17.78 -30.80 -3.56
N ILE A 348 -19.09 -30.68 -3.81
CA ILE A 348 -19.89 -31.75 -4.42
C ILE A 348 -19.38 -32.07 -5.83
N LEU A 349 -19.05 -31.06 -6.63
CA LEU A 349 -18.54 -31.29 -7.97
C LEU A 349 -17.19 -32.04 -7.95
N ASN A 350 -16.24 -31.60 -7.12
CA ASN A 350 -14.90 -32.19 -7.06
C ASN A 350 -14.87 -33.58 -6.40
N ILE A 351 -15.82 -33.89 -5.50
CA ILE A 351 -15.92 -35.22 -4.88
C ILE A 351 -16.80 -36.15 -5.73
N GLY A 352 -17.92 -35.63 -6.25
CA GLY A 352 -18.89 -36.41 -7.01
C GLY A 352 -18.38 -36.84 -8.38
N LEU A 353 -17.66 -35.96 -9.08
CA LEU A 353 -17.21 -36.23 -10.45
C LEU A 353 -16.22 -37.41 -10.55
N PRO A 354 -15.20 -37.56 -9.68
CA PRO A 354 -14.35 -38.75 -9.63
C PRO A 354 -15.13 -40.03 -9.28
N LEU A 355 -16.07 -39.98 -8.34
CA LEU A 355 -16.87 -41.14 -7.94
C LEU A 355 -17.76 -41.64 -9.07
N VAL A 356 -18.42 -40.73 -9.79
CA VAL A 356 -19.21 -41.05 -10.98
C VAL A 356 -18.33 -41.66 -12.07
N PHE A 357 -17.12 -41.13 -12.27
CA PHE A 357 -16.17 -41.68 -13.24
C PHE A 357 -15.74 -43.12 -12.90
N ILE A 358 -15.48 -43.42 -11.62
CA ILE A 358 -15.17 -44.78 -11.15
C ILE A 358 -16.38 -45.72 -11.33
N ALA A 359 -17.59 -45.26 -11.01
CA ALA A 359 -18.80 -46.07 -11.17
C ALA A 359 -19.06 -46.41 -12.65
N ILE A 360 -18.92 -45.43 -13.55
CA ILE A 360 -19.09 -45.63 -15.00
C ILE A 360 -18.04 -46.60 -15.54
N THR A 361 -16.76 -46.41 -15.19
CA THR A 361 -15.69 -47.31 -15.65
C THR A 361 -15.89 -48.74 -15.12
N GLY A 362 -16.28 -48.90 -13.85
CA GLY A 362 -16.64 -50.19 -13.26
C GLY A 362 -17.81 -50.88 -13.98
N LEU A 363 -18.90 -50.16 -14.25
CA LEU A 363 -20.06 -50.66 -14.99
C LEU A 363 -19.69 -51.08 -16.41
N THR A 364 -18.92 -50.25 -17.11
CA THR A 364 -18.44 -50.54 -18.47
C THR A 364 -17.63 -51.82 -18.50
N LEU A 365 -16.72 -52.01 -17.53
CA LEU A 365 -15.92 -53.23 -17.41
C LEU A 365 -16.80 -54.46 -17.14
N ILE A 366 -17.82 -54.37 -16.28
CA ILE A 366 -18.76 -55.47 -16.00
C ILE A 366 -19.52 -55.88 -17.27
N VAL A 367 -20.04 -54.91 -18.03
CA VAL A 367 -20.78 -55.18 -19.28
C VAL A 367 -19.88 -55.83 -20.32
N VAL A 368 -18.66 -55.32 -20.50
CA VAL A 368 -17.67 -55.91 -21.42
C VAL A 368 -17.30 -57.34 -20.99
N ARG A 369 -17.10 -57.57 -19.69
CA ARG A 369 -16.81 -58.92 -19.16
C ARG A 369 -17.97 -59.88 -19.45
N ARG A 370 -19.22 -59.47 -19.18
CA ARG A 370 -20.41 -60.31 -19.47
C ARG A 370 -20.50 -60.65 -20.95
N ARG A 371 -20.23 -59.73 -21.87
CA ARG A 371 -20.25 -60.00 -23.32
C ARG A 371 -19.12 -60.92 -23.78
N LYS A 372 -17.92 -60.81 -23.19
CA LYS A 372 -16.74 -61.60 -23.60
C LYS A 372 -16.75 -63.03 -23.04
N TYR A 373 -17.37 -63.27 -21.88
CA TYR A 373 -17.39 -64.59 -21.22
C TYR A 373 -18.73 -65.34 -21.29
N ALA A 374 -19.84 -64.71 -21.71
CA ALA A 374 -21.12 -65.40 -21.92
C ALA A 374 -21.15 -66.28 -23.19
N HIS A 375 -20.13 -66.22 -24.06
CA HIS A 375 -20.08 -67.00 -25.30
C HIS A 375 -19.25 -68.30 -25.20
N LYS A 376 -19.01 -68.81 -23.99
CA LYS A 376 -18.28 -70.07 -23.76
C LYS A 376 -19.07 -71.09 -22.92
N SER A 377 -20.34 -71.28 -23.25
CA SER A 377 -21.15 -72.39 -22.71
C SER A 377 -22.15 -72.92 -23.74
N SER A 378 -21.68 -73.67 -24.74
CA SER A 378 -22.51 -74.66 -25.45
C SER A 378 -21.68 -75.54 -26.36
N THR A 379 -21.32 -76.74 -25.90
CA THR A 379 -21.10 -78.03 -26.62
C THR A 379 -20.26 -78.94 -25.71
N ARG A 380 -20.57 -80.20 -25.43
CA ARG A 380 -21.60 -81.14 -25.91
C ARG A 380 -21.62 -82.27 -24.87
N PHE A 381 -22.78 -82.56 -24.25
CA PHE A 381 -23.03 -83.86 -23.66
C PHE A 381 -23.30 -84.84 -24.82
N GLN A 382 -22.65 -86.00 -24.84
CA GLN A 382 -23.21 -87.16 -25.53
C GLN A 382 -22.90 -88.45 -24.71
N PRO A 383 -23.88 -89.34 -24.51
CA PRO A 383 -23.77 -90.54 -23.68
C PRO A 383 -23.64 -91.84 -24.50
N HIS A 384 -23.56 -92.97 -23.78
CA HIS A 384 -23.64 -94.39 -24.22
C HIS A 384 -22.38 -94.98 -24.87
N GLU A 385 -21.69 -95.96 -24.27
CA GLU A 385 -22.01 -97.38 -23.94
C GLU A 385 -21.27 -98.31 -24.91
N LYS A 386 -20.34 -99.10 -24.39
CA LYS A 386 -20.40 -100.58 -24.37
C LYS A 386 -19.23 -101.15 -23.58
#